data_AF-A0A3M1VKN0-F1
#
_entry.id   AF-A0A3M1VKN0-F1
#
_cell.length_a   1.000
_cell.length_b   1.000
_cell.length_c   1.000
_cell.angle_alpha   90.00
_cell.angle_beta   90.00
_cell.angle_gamma   90.00
#
_symmetry.space_group_name_H-M   'P 1'
#
loop_
_entity.id
_entity.type
_entity.pdbx_description
1 polymer ?
#
loop_
_entity_poly.entity_id
_entity_poly.type
_entity_poly.pdbx_seq_one_letter_code
_entity_poly.pdbx_strand_id
1 'polypeptide(L)'
;MKGRGVADGSETHTGTTEVHTMMLKLEGGSDSLLIASEFWNEILDWAEENGWIPEHARSYYLTPNDHLVSEQDAENLAETLEFIAGDLVLHEFHVSDRFMRELIDCLSNLVVFCYRGSFRIKRTHLRPPGAPSGPERSGGDRSGSR
;
A
#
# COMPACT_ATOMS: atom_id res chain seq x y z
N MET A 1 -58.54 7.37 9.19
CA MET A 1 -57.30 6.94 9.85
C MET A 1 -56.46 6.17 8.85
N LYS A 2 -55.17 6.55 8.72
CA LYS A 2 -53.99 5.82 8.22
C LYS A 2 -54.17 4.92 6.98
N GLY A 3 -53.45 5.09 5.87
CA GLY A 3 -52.12 5.66 5.70
C GLY A 3 -51.26 4.63 4.96
N ARG A 4 -50.93 4.96 3.70
CA ARG A 4 -49.98 4.35 2.75
C ARG A 4 -49.12 3.20 3.29
N GLY A 5 -49.18 2.07 2.58
CA GLY A 5 -48.10 1.09 2.55
C GLY A 5 -46.84 1.73 1.99
N VAL A 6 -45.76 1.68 2.76
CA VAL A 6 -44.41 2.01 2.32
C VAL A 6 -43.69 0.67 2.19
N ALA A 7 -43.36 0.32 0.95
CA ALA A 7 -42.36 -0.69 0.68
C ALA A 7 -41.01 -0.10 1.11
N ASP A 8 -40.45 -0.65 2.19
CA ASP A 8 -39.09 -0.36 2.61
C ASP A 8 -38.14 -1.20 1.75
N GLY A 9 -37.82 -0.66 0.57
CA GLY A 9 -36.72 -1.10 -0.26
C GLY A 9 -35.71 0.02 -0.27
N SER A 10 -34.72 -0.04 0.61
CA SER A 10 -33.53 0.81 0.56
C SER A 10 -32.29 -0.05 0.86
N GLU A 11 -31.89 -0.77 -0.17
CA GLU A 11 -30.51 -0.86 -0.65
C GLU A 11 -29.41 -0.95 0.42
N THR A 12 -28.97 -2.19 0.68
CA THR A 12 -27.65 -2.47 1.21
C THR A 12 -26.60 -1.92 0.24
N HIS A 13 -26.13 -0.70 0.46
CA HIS A 13 -24.85 -0.25 -0.09
C HIS A 13 -23.73 -1.04 0.59
N THR A 14 -23.44 -2.21 0.06
CA THR A 14 -22.09 -2.80 0.17
C THR A 14 -21.19 -1.90 -0.66
N GLY A 15 -20.80 -0.75 -0.09
CA GLY A 15 -19.72 0.04 -0.64
C GLY A 15 -18.49 -0.84 -0.60
N THR A 16 -18.04 -1.31 -1.76
CA THR A 16 -16.75 -1.98 -1.91
C THR A 16 -15.71 -1.01 -1.36
N THR A 17 -15.16 -1.30 -0.18
CA THR A 17 -14.07 -0.51 0.38
C THR A 17 -12.93 -0.56 -0.62
N GLU A 18 -12.65 0.55 -1.30
CA GLU A 18 -11.50 0.64 -2.19
C GLU A 18 -10.25 0.51 -1.32
N VAL A 19 -9.59 -0.64 -1.38
CA VAL A 19 -8.29 -0.82 -0.73
C VAL A 19 -7.26 -0.11 -1.60
N HIS A 20 -6.80 1.04 -1.14
CA HIS A 20 -5.74 1.77 -1.85
C HIS A 20 -4.43 1.01 -1.64
N THR A 21 -3.78 0.59 -2.72
CA THR A 21 -2.50 -0.13 -2.65
C THR A 21 -1.37 0.76 -3.14
N MET A 22 -0.22 0.69 -2.48
CA MET A 22 1.04 1.28 -2.92
C MET A 22 1.96 0.20 -3.47
N MET A 23 2.83 0.60 -4.39
CA MET A 23 3.90 -0.25 -4.92
C MET A 23 5.24 0.35 -4.52
N LEU A 24 6.04 -0.42 -3.78
CA LEU A 24 7.44 -0.13 -3.54
C LEU A 24 8.24 -0.80 -4.67
N LYS A 25 9.05 -0.06 -5.41
CA LYS A 25 9.82 -0.59 -6.54
C LYS A 25 11.30 -0.30 -6.40
N LEU A 26 12.14 -1.34 -6.33
CA LEU A 26 13.59 -1.16 -6.25
C LEU A 26 14.13 -0.36 -7.44
N GLU A 27 15.10 0.51 -7.17
CA GLU A 27 15.81 1.22 -8.22
C GLU A 27 16.71 0.25 -8.99
N GLY A 28 16.72 0.34 -10.33
CA GLY A 28 17.55 -0.53 -11.18
C GLY A 28 17.12 -2.00 -11.25
N GLY A 29 16.09 -2.42 -10.49
CA GLY A 29 15.59 -3.78 -10.43
C GLY A 29 14.18 -3.98 -11.03
N SER A 30 13.82 -5.25 -11.25
CA SER A 30 12.44 -5.66 -11.59
C SER A 30 11.53 -5.80 -10.38
N ASP A 31 12.10 -5.85 -9.18
CA ASP A 31 11.39 -6.33 -8.02
C ASP A 31 10.56 -5.22 -7.39
N SER A 32 9.35 -5.61 -6.99
CA SER A 32 8.38 -4.70 -6.40
C SER A 32 7.58 -5.40 -5.32
N LEU A 33 7.22 -4.65 -4.29
CA LEU A 33 6.32 -5.08 -3.23
C LEU A 33 5.01 -4.30 -3.34
N LEU A 34 3.88 -5.00 -3.25
CA LEU A 34 2.56 -4.39 -3.11
C LEU A 34 2.18 -4.36 -1.64
N ILE A 35 1.72 -3.21 -1.17
CA ILE A 35 1.33 -3.00 0.22
C ILE A 35 0.09 -2.14 0.31
N ALA A 36 -0.83 -2.47 1.21
CA ALA A 36 -2.00 -1.62 1.48
C ALA A 36 -1.52 -0.26 2.01
N SER A 37 -2.13 0.83 1.56
CA SER A 37 -1.74 2.19 1.93
C SER A 37 -1.91 2.44 3.41
N GLU A 38 -2.99 1.89 3.98
CA GLU A 38 -3.30 1.97 5.40
C GLU A 38 -2.23 1.27 6.22
N PHE A 39 -1.86 0.04 5.82
CA PHE A 39 -0.80 -0.71 6.48
C PHE A 39 0.56 -0.02 6.34
N TRP A 40 0.89 0.52 5.16
CA TRP A 40 2.12 1.31 4.98
C TRP A 40 2.17 2.51 5.93
N ASN A 41 1.06 3.24 6.07
CA ASN A 41 1.00 4.37 6.99
C ASN A 41 1.24 3.94 8.45
N GLU A 42 0.61 2.84 8.89
CA GLU A 42 0.79 2.26 10.23
C GLU A 42 2.24 1.83 10.46
N ILE A 43 2.87 1.19 9.48
CA ILE A 43 4.29 0.81 9.52
C ILE A 43 5.18 2.03 9.74
N LEU A 44 4.93 3.13 9.04
CA LEU A 44 5.71 4.36 9.21
C LEU A 44 5.47 5.01 10.59
N ASP A 45 4.25 4.95 11.12
CA ASP A 45 3.96 5.44 12.48
C ASP A 45 4.74 4.64 13.52
N TRP A 46 4.70 3.30 13.44
CA TRP A 46 5.49 2.45 14.33
C TRP A 46 6.98 2.69 14.17
N ALA A 47 7.47 2.88 12.95
CA ALA A 47 8.87 3.18 12.71
C ALA A 47 9.29 4.49 13.40
N GLU A 48 8.54 5.58 13.25
CA GLU A 48 8.85 6.86 13.92
C GLU A 48 8.84 6.73 15.45
N GLU A 49 7.86 5.99 16.01
CA GLU A 49 7.77 5.73 17.45
C GLU A 49 8.94 4.91 17.99
N ASN A 50 9.59 4.11 17.13
CA ASN A 50 10.70 3.23 17.48
C ASN A 50 12.07 3.74 16.99
N GLY A 51 12.16 5.02 16.61
CA GLY A 51 13.44 5.68 16.36
C GLY A 51 13.90 5.69 14.90
N TRP A 52 13.00 5.48 13.93
CA TRP A 52 13.26 5.82 12.53
C TRP A 52 13.49 7.33 12.40
N ILE A 53 14.56 7.71 11.72
CA ILE A 53 14.97 9.11 11.51
C ILE A 53 15.04 9.34 10.00
N PRO A 54 13.90 9.59 9.33
CA PRO A 54 13.88 9.73 7.89
C PRO A 54 14.64 10.96 7.39
N GLU A 55 15.17 10.86 6.18
CA GLU A 55 15.78 12.01 5.48
C GLU A 55 14.76 13.13 5.18
N HIS A 56 13.49 12.77 5.03
CA HIS A 56 12.39 13.67 4.72
C HIS A 56 11.28 13.62 5.77
N ALA A 57 10.39 14.61 5.75
CA ALA A 57 9.22 14.56 6.61
C ALA A 57 8.30 13.40 6.21
N ARG A 58 7.63 12.78 7.19
CA ARG A 58 6.71 11.64 6.98
C ARG A 58 5.79 11.76 5.78
N SER A 59 5.21 12.94 5.56
CA SER A 59 4.28 13.23 4.46
C SER A 59 4.85 12.93 3.07
N TYR A 60 6.17 12.95 2.93
CA TYR A 60 6.90 12.53 1.74
C TYR A 60 6.66 11.05 1.42
N TYR A 61 6.65 10.17 2.42
CA TYR A 61 6.53 8.72 2.25
C TYR A 61 5.08 8.24 2.19
N LEU A 62 4.12 9.04 2.66
CA LEU A 62 2.69 8.72 2.64
C LEU A 62 2.04 8.94 1.27
N THR A 63 2.62 9.82 0.45
CA THR A 63 2.03 10.20 -0.83
C THR A 63 2.67 9.42 -1.97
N PRO A 64 1.89 8.64 -2.73
CA PRO A 64 2.45 7.83 -3.81
C PRO A 64 2.67 8.70 -5.04
N ASN A 65 3.79 9.41 -5.07
CA ASN A 65 4.14 10.38 -6.11
C ASN A 65 5.51 10.10 -6.76
N ASP A 66 5.83 8.80 -6.90
CA ASP A 66 7.09 8.30 -7.49
C ASP A 66 8.35 8.83 -6.78
N HIS A 67 8.23 9.03 -5.47
CA HIS A 67 9.29 9.50 -4.61
C HIS A 67 10.39 8.45 -4.45
N LEU A 68 11.64 8.90 -4.44
CA LEU A 68 12.80 8.05 -4.23
C LEU A 68 13.13 8.03 -2.74
N VAL A 69 13.12 6.84 -2.16
CA VAL A 69 13.72 6.55 -0.86
C VAL A 69 15.17 6.16 -1.13
N SER A 70 16.11 6.88 -0.52
CA SER A 70 17.54 6.62 -0.66
C SER A 70 17.89 5.26 -0.03
N GLU A 71 19.04 4.71 -0.40
CA GLU A 71 19.58 3.50 0.25
C GLU A 71 19.78 3.71 1.75
N GLN A 72 20.31 4.85 2.17
CA GLN A 72 20.54 5.14 3.58
C GLN A 72 19.24 5.21 4.40
N ASP A 73 18.21 5.82 3.82
CA ASP A 73 16.89 5.95 4.45
C ASP A 73 16.14 4.61 4.45
N ALA A 74 16.29 3.82 3.39
CA ALA A 74 15.80 2.45 3.32
C ALA A 74 16.45 1.56 4.37
N GLU A 75 17.76 1.63 4.55
CA GLU A 75 18.49 0.89 5.60
C GLU A 75 18.02 1.30 6.99
N ASN A 76 17.89 2.61 7.26
CA ASN A 76 17.42 3.09 8.56
C ASN A 76 15.99 2.62 8.87
N LEU A 77 15.11 2.62 7.86
CA LEU A 77 13.79 2.03 8.00
C LEU A 77 13.87 0.52 8.26
N ALA A 78 14.72 -0.22 7.54
CA ALA A 78 14.90 -1.66 7.70
C ALA A 78 15.33 -2.05 9.12
N GLU A 79 16.33 -1.36 9.68
CA GLU A 79 16.81 -1.58 11.04
C GLU A 79 15.70 -1.36 12.08
N THR A 80 14.89 -0.32 11.89
CA THR A 80 13.78 -0.01 12.79
C THR A 80 12.68 -1.08 12.71
N LEU A 81 12.36 -1.55 11.50
CA LEU A 81 11.37 -2.61 11.31
C LEU A 81 11.85 -3.96 11.86
N GLU A 82 13.15 -4.26 11.75
CA GLU A 82 13.76 -5.44 12.35
C GLU A 82 13.65 -5.39 13.88
N PHE A 83 13.94 -4.23 14.48
CA PHE A 83 13.75 -4.03 15.92
C PHE A 83 12.29 -4.27 16.34
N ILE A 84 11.33 -3.67 15.63
CA ILE A 84 9.89 -3.85 15.90
C ILE A 84 9.50 -5.33 15.80
N ALA A 85 9.92 -6.01 14.73
CA ALA A 85 9.62 -7.44 14.55
C ALA A 85 10.21 -8.30 15.68
N GLY A 86 11.44 -7.99 16.12
CA GLY A 86 12.06 -8.64 17.27
C GLY A 86 11.29 -8.39 18.58
N ASP A 87 10.89 -7.15 18.82
CA ASP A 87 10.12 -6.76 20.00
C ASP A 87 8.76 -7.48 20.04
N LEU A 88 8.10 -7.57 18.88
CA LEU A 88 6.83 -8.27 18.70
C LEU A 88 6.92 -9.77 19.03
N VAL A 89 8.06 -10.41 18.75
CA VAL A 89 8.29 -11.83 19.06
C VAL A 89 8.59 -12.04 20.55
N LEU A 90 9.26 -11.07 21.18
CA LEU A 90 9.66 -11.16 22.59
C LEU A 90 8.50 -10.87 23.56
N HIS A 91 7.53 -10.06 23.15
CA HIS A 91 6.40 -9.67 23.99
C HIS A 91 5.16 -10.54 23.74
N GLU A 92 4.52 -11.00 24.81
CA GLU A 92 3.29 -11.79 24.74
C GLU A 92 2.08 -10.88 24.47
N PHE A 93 1.70 -10.73 23.21
CA PHE A 93 0.47 -10.01 22.83
C PHE A 93 -0.76 -10.90 22.92
N HIS A 94 -1.87 -10.35 23.41
CA HIS A 94 -3.18 -11.02 23.43
C HIS A 94 -3.87 -10.97 22.05
N VAL A 95 -3.21 -11.50 21.03
CA VAL A 95 -3.75 -11.64 19.67
C VAL A 95 -3.55 -13.07 19.17
N SER A 96 -4.21 -13.44 18.08
CA SER A 96 -4.08 -14.81 17.56
C SER A 96 -2.66 -15.06 17.01
N ASP A 97 -2.09 -16.23 17.27
CA ASP A 97 -0.80 -16.68 16.73
C ASP A 97 -0.70 -16.55 15.21
N ARG A 98 -1.83 -16.79 14.53
CA ARG A 98 -1.91 -16.65 13.07
C ARG A 98 -1.67 -15.21 12.62
N PHE A 99 -2.37 -14.26 13.25
CA PHE A 99 -2.19 -12.84 12.96
C PHE A 99 -0.76 -12.39 13.24
N MET A 100 -0.19 -12.79 14.38
CA MET A 100 1.21 -12.45 14.70
C MET A 100 2.18 -12.99 13.66
N ARG A 101 2.00 -14.24 13.22
CA ARG A 101 2.82 -14.83 12.16
C ARG A 101 2.71 -14.03 10.87
N GLU A 102 1.49 -13.72 10.42
CA GLU A 102 1.26 -12.95 9.20
C GLU A 102 1.88 -11.53 9.29
N LEU A 103 1.79 -10.89 10.46
CA LEU A 103 2.42 -9.59 10.70
C LEU A 103 3.95 -9.66 10.65
N ILE A 104 4.56 -10.62 11.35
CA ILE A 104 6.01 -10.83 11.34
C ILE A 104 6.52 -11.17 9.94
N ASP A 105 5.79 -12.00 9.19
CA ASP A 105 6.13 -12.33 7.81
C ASP A 105 6.10 -11.08 6.92
N CYS A 106 5.09 -10.21 7.08
CA CYS A 106 4.99 -8.94 6.38
C CYS A 106 6.15 -7.99 6.71
N LEU A 107 6.47 -7.81 7.99
CA LEU A 107 7.60 -6.99 8.44
C LEU A 107 8.93 -7.53 7.90
N SER A 108 9.14 -8.84 7.97
CA SER A 108 10.36 -9.49 7.47
C SER A 108 10.54 -9.27 5.97
N ASN A 109 9.46 -9.37 5.18
CA ASN A 109 9.50 -9.07 3.76
C ASN A 109 9.86 -7.61 3.46
N LEU A 110 9.35 -6.67 4.25
CA LEU A 110 9.69 -5.24 4.14
C LEU A 110 11.14 -4.97 4.50
N VAL A 111 11.65 -5.57 5.59
CA VAL A 111 13.05 -5.47 6.01
C VAL A 111 13.97 -5.95 4.89
N VAL A 112 13.72 -7.15 4.37
CA VAL A 112 14.51 -7.71 3.25
C VAL A 112 14.42 -6.84 2.02
N PHE A 113 13.25 -6.28 1.71
CA PHE A 113 13.09 -5.37 0.58
C PHE A 113 13.92 -4.10 0.73
N CYS A 114 13.87 -3.47 1.91
CA CYS A 114 14.57 -2.20 2.18
C CYS A 114 16.10 -2.39 2.17
N TYR A 115 16.63 -3.48 2.71
CA TYR A 115 18.07 -3.80 2.66
C TYR A 115 18.62 -4.06 1.25
N ARG A 116 17.77 -4.15 0.22
CA ARG A 116 18.23 -4.29 -1.16
C ARG A 116 18.60 -2.95 -1.81
N GLY A 117 18.37 -1.84 -1.13
CA GLY A 117 18.79 -0.50 -1.53
C GLY A 117 17.63 0.43 -1.87
N SER A 118 17.95 1.51 -2.57
CA SER A 118 16.99 2.57 -2.93
C SER A 118 15.74 2.04 -3.63
N PHE A 119 14.59 2.64 -3.34
CA PHE A 119 13.32 2.28 -3.97
C PHE A 119 12.38 3.46 -4.18
N ARG A 120 11.39 3.27 -5.05
CA ARG A 120 10.36 4.28 -5.36
C ARG A 120 8.99 3.89 -4.85
N ILE A 121 8.27 4.84 -4.29
CA ILE A 121 6.89 4.67 -3.81
C ILE A 121 5.92 5.14 -4.89
N LYS A 122 5.17 4.19 -5.48
CA LYS A 122 4.25 4.42 -6.60
C LYS A 122 2.82 4.11 -6.23
N ARG A 123 1.89 4.86 -6.84
CA ARG A 123 0.47 4.55 -6.73
C ARG A 123 0.18 3.38 -7.64
N THR A 124 -0.46 2.34 -7.13
CA THR A 124 -1.04 1.32 -8.00
C THR A 124 -2.56 1.46 -8.02
N HIS A 125 -3.11 1.54 -9.22
CA HIS A 125 -4.53 1.28 -9.42
C HIS A 125 -4.64 -0.21 -9.73
N LEU A 126 -4.81 -1.03 -8.70
CA LEU A 126 -5.25 -2.40 -8.92
C LEU A 126 -6.67 -2.30 -9.48
N ARG A 127 -6.76 -2.41 -10.81
CA ARG A 127 -8.05 -2.49 -11.49
C ARG A 127 -8.73 -3.77 -10.98
N PRO A 128 -9.95 -3.71 -10.40
CA PRO A 128 -10.61 -4.91 -9.94
C PRO A 128 -10.74 -5.91 -11.12
N PRO A 129 -10.50 -7.21 -10.88
CA PRO A 129 -10.63 -8.22 -11.93
C PRO A 129 -12.05 -8.17 -12.50
N GLY A 130 -12.17 -7.84 -13.79
CA GLY A 130 -13.46 -7.77 -14.51
C GLY A 130 -13.86 -6.38 -15.04
N ALA A 131 -13.09 -5.31 -14.81
CA ALA A 131 -13.41 -4.02 -15.43
C ALA A 131 -13.23 -4.09 -16.96
N PRO A 132 -14.26 -3.79 -17.77
CA PRO A 132 -14.18 -3.89 -19.23
C PRO A 132 -13.10 -2.94 -19.74
N SER A 133 -12.18 -3.45 -20.56
CA SER A 133 -11.26 -2.62 -21.34
C SER A 133 -12.11 -1.61 -22.13
N GLY A 134 -12.02 -0.33 -21.74
CA GLY A 134 -12.66 0.74 -22.50
C GLY A 134 -12.15 0.71 -23.94
N PRO A 135 -12.99 1.08 -24.93
CA PRO A 135 -12.71 0.81 -26.32
C PRO A 135 -11.39 1.47 -26.71
N GLU A 136 -10.48 0.66 -27.22
CA GLU A 136 -9.38 1.12 -28.05
C GLU A 136 -10.00 2.05 -29.09
N ARG A 137 -9.70 3.35 -29.01
CA ARG A 137 -9.96 4.26 -30.12
C ARG A 137 -8.97 3.91 -31.21
N SER A 138 -9.26 2.82 -31.93
CA SER A 138 -8.63 2.50 -33.20
C SER A 138 -8.88 3.64 -34.18
N GLY A 139 -7.83 4.01 -34.89
CA GLY A 139 -7.77 5.14 -35.81
C GLY A 139 -8.93 5.16 -36.82
N GLY A 140 -9.49 6.35 -36.99
CA GLY A 140 -10.31 6.71 -38.13
C GLY A 140 -9.53 7.69 -38.99
N ASP A 141 -8.66 7.14 -39.81
CA ASP A 141 -8.00 7.80 -40.93
C ASP A 141 -9.07 8.43 -41.84
N ARG A 142 -9.02 9.75 -42.06
CA ARG A 142 -9.71 10.40 -43.19
C ARG A 142 -8.79 11.40 -43.84
N SER A 143 -7.90 10.84 -44.64
CA SER A 143 -7.33 11.51 -45.81
C SER A 143 -8.44 12.02 -46.74
N GLY A 144 -8.32 13.29 -47.14
CA GLY A 144 -8.58 13.81 -48.49
C GLY A 144 -10.02 13.95 -48.98
N SER A 145 -10.43 15.18 -49.30
CA SER A 145 -10.38 15.67 -50.70
C SER A 145 -11.24 16.91 -50.93
N ARG A 146 -10.58 17.95 -51.47
CA ARG A 146 -11.07 19.11 -52.24
C ARG A 146 -11.80 20.22 -51.49
#